data_AF-A0A0M9XB76-F1
#
_entry.id   AF-A0A0M9XB76-F1
#
_cell.length_a   1.000
_cell.length_b   1.000
_cell.length_c   1.000
_cell.angle_alpha   90.00
_cell.angle_beta   90.00
_cell.angle_gamma   90.00
#
_symmetry.space_group_name_H-M   'P 1'
#
loop_
_entity.id
_entity.type
_entity.pdbx_description
1 polymer ?
#
loop_
_entity_poly.entity_id
_entity_poly.type
_entity_poly.pdbx_seq_one_letter_code
_entity_poly.pdbx_strand_id
1 'polypeptide(L)'
;MNTMMAAHPPTSRPNPGSAEASIAQFVASTGPLDSLVASGFLDRQDGHYVAQELRTPQLRQAMKYSVCLTAEPDIGHFYQEDGEPDTDWRRRRAQTVRDHCSVCPVRAACAELALREGDTVGIRGGLSPEKLKRRLVMERDRLDQALAEDQHAAQQQQARIAAAREVQRLAGQYLGTSGKREKRLENMENIREATRRRDELVAAHRRSAGWTVAA
;
A
#
# COMPACT_ATOMS: atom_id res chain seq x y z
N MET A 1 -29.57 -12.20 -56.34
CA MET A 1 -28.35 -11.76 -55.64
C MET A 1 -28.81 -11.10 -54.34
N ASN A 2 -28.86 -11.86 -53.24
CA ASN A 2 -29.30 -11.36 -51.93
C ASN A 2 -28.07 -11.06 -51.08
N THR A 3 -27.88 -9.78 -50.79
CA THR A 3 -26.84 -9.29 -49.87
C THR A 3 -27.29 -9.56 -48.44
N MET A 4 -26.67 -10.54 -47.79
CA MET A 4 -26.85 -10.75 -46.34
C MET A 4 -26.13 -9.64 -45.58
N MET A 5 -26.89 -8.81 -44.87
CA MET A 5 -26.37 -7.90 -43.86
C MET A 5 -25.88 -8.71 -42.65
N ALA A 6 -24.58 -8.70 -42.41
CA ALA A 6 -24.00 -9.27 -41.21
C ALA A 6 -24.39 -8.39 -40.00
N ALA A 7 -25.14 -8.96 -39.06
CA ALA A 7 -25.43 -8.33 -37.79
C ALA A 7 -24.12 -8.13 -37.00
N HIS A 8 -23.82 -6.89 -36.61
CA HIS A 8 -22.70 -6.61 -35.72
C HIS A 8 -22.96 -7.21 -34.33
N PRO A 9 -21.97 -7.90 -33.73
CA PRO A 9 -22.11 -8.42 -32.38
C PRO A 9 -22.24 -7.26 -31.39
N PRO A 10 -23.05 -7.41 -30.33
CA PRO A 10 -23.18 -6.38 -29.29
C PRO A 10 -21.82 -6.17 -28.62
N THR A 11 -21.29 -4.96 -28.73
CA THR A 11 -20.15 -4.50 -27.94
C THR A 11 -20.53 -4.59 -26.47
N SER A 12 -19.90 -5.54 -25.76
CA SER A 12 -20.02 -5.66 -24.32
C SER A 12 -19.55 -4.35 -23.69
N ARG A 13 -20.47 -3.61 -23.06
CA ARG A 13 -20.11 -2.41 -22.30
C ARG A 13 -19.13 -2.83 -21.19
N PRO A 14 -17.95 -2.21 -21.09
CA PRO A 14 -17.05 -2.48 -19.98
C PRO A 14 -17.76 -2.18 -18.67
N ASN A 15 -17.57 -3.06 -17.69
CA ASN A 15 -18.15 -2.93 -16.36
C ASN A 15 -17.63 -1.60 -15.77
N PRO A 16 -18.47 -0.62 -15.41
CA PRO A 16 -18.01 0.71 -15.01
C PRO A 16 -17.02 0.68 -13.83
N GLY A 17 -17.13 -0.32 -12.95
CA GLY A 17 -16.16 -0.55 -11.87
C GLY A 17 -14.75 -0.98 -12.33
N SER A 18 -14.57 -1.50 -13.55
CA SER A 18 -13.25 -1.91 -14.05
C SER A 18 -12.43 -0.74 -14.61
N ALA A 19 -13.08 0.29 -15.13
CA ALA A 19 -12.39 1.45 -15.69
C ALA A 19 -11.81 2.35 -14.58
N GLU A 20 -12.61 2.66 -13.54
CA GLU A 20 -12.15 3.43 -12.38
C GLU A 20 -11.03 2.71 -11.62
N ALA A 21 -11.18 1.40 -11.40
CA ALA A 21 -10.13 0.58 -10.78
C ALA A 21 -8.84 0.56 -11.61
N SER A 22 -8.93 0.44 -12.94
CA SER A 22 -7.75 0.47 -13.81
C SER A 22 -7.03 1.83 -13.79
N ILE A 23 -7.79 2.94 -13.75
CA ILE A 23 -7.22 4.28 -13.63
C ILE A 23 -6.56 4.46 -12.25
N ALA A 24 -7.24 4.05 -11.18
CA ALA A 24 -6.71 4.13 -9.82
C ALA A 24 -5.41 3.34 -9.68
N GLN A 25 -5.37 2.11 -10.23
CA GLN A 25 -4.17 1.27 -10.24
C GLN A 25 -3.04 1.91 -11.02
N PHE A 26 -3.32 2.47 -12.21
CA PHE A 26 -2.31 3.19 -12.99
C PHE A 26 -1.77 4.40 -12.23
N VAL A 27 -2.64 5.23 -11.64
CA VAL A 27 -2.26 6.42 -10.88
C VAL A 27 -1.41 6.04 -9.67
N ALA A 28 -1.84 5.03 -8.89
CA ALA A 28 -1.13 4.56 -7.71
C ALA A 28 0.24 3.92 -8.03
N SER A 29 0.38 3.28 -9.20
CA SER A 29 1.62 2.61 -9.61
C SER A 29 2.63 3.53 -10.29
N THR A 30 2.19 4.64 -10.88
CA THR A 30 3.07 5.54 -11.67
C THR A 30 3.42 6.83 -10.95
N GLY A 31 2.53 7.34 -10.09
CA GLY A 31 2.73 8.61 -9.40
C GLY A 31 3.58 8.45 -8.13
N PRO A 32 4.61 9.30 -7.90
CA PRO A 32 5.20 9.38 -6.57
C PRO A 32 4.15 9.88 -5.58
N LEU A 33 4.21 9.37 -4.34
CA LEU A 33 3.19 9.66 -3.32
C LEU A 33 2.98 11.16 -3.09
N ASP A 34 4.05 11.95 -3.10
CA ASP A 34 3.99 13.40 -2.91
C ASP A 34 3.16 14.08 -4.00
N SER A 35 3.23 13.59 -5.25
CA SER A 35 2.39 14.08 -6.35
C SER A 35 0.94 13.65 -6.19
N LEU A 36 0.65 12.45 -5.67
CA LEU A 36 -0.72 12.00 -5.39
C LEU A 36 -1.39 12.90 -4.34
N VAL A 37 -0.63 13.24 -3.29
CA VAL A 37 -1.07 14.17 -2.23
C VAL A 37 -1.29 15.57 -2.81
N ALA A 38 -0.30 16.14 -3.49
CA ALA A 38 -0.37 17.51 -4.03
C ALA A 38 -1.48 17.69 -5.08
N SER A 39 -1.80 16.63 -5.83
CA SER A 39 -2.84 16.66 -6.87
C SER A 39 -4.26 16.38 -6.32
N GLY A 40 -4.39 16.12 -5.02
CA GLY A 40 -5.68 15.84 -4.38
C GLY A 40 -6.27 14.46 -4.71
N PHE A 41 -5.48 13.51 -5.20
CA PHE A 41 -5.98 12.15 -5.48
C PHE A 41 -6.36 11.38 -4.22
N LEU A 42 -5.95 11.85 -3.03
CA LEU A 42 -6.21 11.18 -1.75
C LEU A 42 -7.20 11.93 -0.84
N ASP A 43 -7.78 13.06 -1.26
CA ASP A 43 -8.81 13.78 -0.49
C ASP A 43 -10.21 13.70 -1.10
N ARG A 44 -10.32 13.50 -2.41
CA ARG A 44 -11.60 13.51 -3.13
C ARG A 44 -12.46 12.29 -2.80
N GLN A 45 -13.74 12.38 -3.17
CA GLN A 45 -14.71 11.29 -3.00
C GLN A 45 -14.22 9.99 -3.65
N ASP A 46 -13.54 10.07 -4.80
CA ASP A 46 -12.99 8.92 -5.53
C ASP A 46 -11.58 8.53 -5.09
N GLY A 47 -10.97 9.29 -4.18
CA GLY A 47 -9.62 9.01 -3.69
C GLY A 47 -9.51 7.70 -2.92
N HIS A 48 -10.65 7.10 -2.55
CA HIS A 48 -10.68 5.77 -1.96
C HIS A 48 -10.17 4.70 -2.92
N TYR A 49 -10.45 4.77 -4.22
CA TYR A 49 -9.92 3.80 -5.18
C TYR A 49 -8.39 3.88 -5.25
N VAL A 50 -7.83 5.08 -5.31
CA VAL A 50 -6.36 5.26 -5.30
C VAL A 50 -5.77 4.75 -3.98
N ALA A 51 -6.41 5.06 -2.84
CA ALA A 51 -5.95 4.58 -1.54
C ALA A 51 -5.97 3.04 -1.42
N GLN A 52 -6.98 2.37 -2.00
CA GLN A 52 -7.08 0.92 -2.01
C GLN A 52 -5.92 0.26 -2.77
N GLU A 53 -5.39 0.92 -3.80
CA GLU A 53 -4.25 0.44 -4.59
C GLU A 53 -2.89 0.70 -3.92
N LEU A 54 -2.82 1.57 -2.91
CA LEU A 54 -1.59 1.82 -2.18
C LEU A 54 -1.26 0.67 -1.21
N ARG A 55 0.03 0.39 -1.04
CA ARG A 55 0.55 -0.57 -0.04
C ARG A 55 0.56 0.06 1.35
N THR A 56 0.45 -0.74 2.41
CA THR A 56 0.46 -0.23 3.81
C THR A 56 1.63 0.73 4.11
N PRO A 57 2.88 0.48 3.67
CA PRO A 57 3.98 1.44 3.87
C PRO A 57 3.75 2.79 3.19
N GLN A 58 3.13 2.81 1.99
CA GLN A 58 2.79 4.06 1.29
C GLN A 58 1.67 4.80 2.02
N LEU A 59 0.64 4.09 2.50
CA LEU A 59 -0.42 4.67 3.31
C LEU A 59 0.12 5.32 4.60
N ARG A 60 1.03 4.63 5.31
CA ARG A 60 1.71 5.18 6.50
C ARG A 60 2.58 6.39 6.17
N GLN A 61 3.31 6.34 5.05
CA GLN A 61 4.07 7.49 4.57
C GLN A 61 3.16 8.68 4.25
N ALA A 62 1.97 8.43 3.68
CA ALA A 62 0.99 9.47 3.36
C ALA A 62 0.53 10.22 4.63
N MET A 63 0.48 9.56 5.78
CA MET A 63 0.06 10.20 7.04
C MET A 63 0.96 11.36 7.47
N LYS A 64 2.20 11.44 6.94
CA LYS A 64 3.09 12.61 7.12
C LYS A 64 2.53 13.91 6.55
N TYR A 65 1.57 13.82 5.63
CA TYR A 65 0.86 14.95 5.03
C TYR A 65 -0.49 15.24 5.69
N SER A 66 -0.83 14.54 6.78
CA SER A 66 -2.12 14.71 7.43
C SER A 66 -2.22 16.05 8.18
N VAL A 67 -3.38 16.69 8.08
CA VAL A 67 -3.66 17.93 8.82
C VAL A 67 -3.59 17.71 10.32
N CYS A 68 -4.00 16.54 10.82
CA CYS A 68 -3.97 16.23 12.26
C CYS A 68 -2.54 16.06 12.78
N LEU A 69 -1.58 15.64 11.94
CA LEU A 69 -0.17 15.61 12.34
C LEU A 69 0.41 17.03 12.41
N THR A 70 0.07 17.90 11.45
CA THR A 70 0.62 19.27 11.40
C THR A 70 -0.04 20.23 12.38
N ALA A 71 -1.36 20.12 12.57
CA ALA A 71 -2.12 21.02 13.44
C ALA A 71 -2.16 20.57 14.90
N GLU A 72 -1.72 19.33 15.19
CA GLU A 72 -1.69 18.73 16.52
C GLU A 72 -2.95 19.01 17.37
N PRO A 73 -4.16 18.75 16.84
CA PRO A 73 -5.39 18.95 17.60
C PRO A 73 -5.46 18.01 18.80
N ASP A 74 -6.27 18.39 19.80
CA ASP A 74 -6.54 17.53 20.95
C ASP A 74 -7.07 16.16 20.47
N ILE A 75 -6.42 15.09 20.94
CA ILE A 75 -6.79 13.70 20.64
C ILE A 75 -8.26 13.46 21.01
N GLY A 76 -8.74 14.06 22.11
CA GLY A 76 -10.12 13.95 22.57
C GLY A 76 -11.14 14.31 21.49
N HIS A 77 -10.82 15.21 20.55
CA HIS A 77 -11.71 15.58 19.44
C HIS A 77 -12.07 14.42 18.50
N PHE A 78 -11.25 13.36 18.47
CA PHE A 78 -11.44 12.21 17.58
C PHE A 78 -12.12 11.04 18.25
N TYR A 79 -12.34 11.08 19.57
CA TYR A 79 -12.94 9.99 20.35
C TYR A 79 -14.18 10.47 21.10
N GLN A 80 -15.14 9.56 21.29
CA GLN A 80 -16.23 9.78 22.22
C GLN A 80 -15.70 9.63 23.64
N GLU A 81 -16.03 10.57 24.51
CA GLU A 81 -15.62 10.53 25.92
C GLU A 81 -16.52 9.57 26.72
N ASP A 82 -15.99 9.04 27.82
CA ASP A 82 -16.75 8.16 28.70
C ASP A 82 -17.94 8.92 29.31
N GLY A 83 -19.15 8.40 29.07
CA GLY A 83 -20.39 9.02 29.52
C GLY A 83 -20.88 10.19 28.66
N GLU A 84 -20.20 10.53 27.57
CA GLU A 84 -20.66 11.56 26.65
C GLU A 84 -21.93 11.11 25.91
N PRO A 85 -23.03 11.89 25.98
CA PRO A 85 -24.25 11.57 25.24
C PRO A 85 -24.01 11.52 23.73
N ASP A 86 -24.59 10.54 23.05
CA ASP A 86 -24.45 10.35 21.60
C ASP A 86 -24.82 11.58 20.76
N THR A 87 -25.69 12.45 21.27
CA THR A 87 -26.08 13.71 20.59
C THR A 87 -24.97 14.74 20.62
N ASP A 88 -24.26 14.84 21.74
CA ASP A 88 -23.17 15.79 21.93
C ASP A 88 -21.94 15.31 21.16
N TRP A 89 -21.64 14.00 21.26
CA TRP A 89 -20.61 13.38 20.44
C TRP A 89 -20.87 13.59 18.95
N ARG A 90 -22.10 13.36 18.47
CA ARG A 90 -22.46 13.58 17.06
C ARG A 90 -22.17 15.00 16.59
N ARG A 91 -22.47 16.00 17.42
CA ARG A 91 -22.23 17.42 17.14
C ARG A 91 -20.73 17.72 17.08
N ARG A 92 -19.97 17.30 18.10
CA ARG A 92 -18.53 17.49 18.22
C ARG A 92 -17.78 16.80 17.08
N ARG A 93 -18.10 15.54 16.82
CA ARG A 93 -17.60 14.78 15.66
C ARG A 93 -17.82 15.51 14.34
N ALA A 94 -19.02 16.05 14.11
CA ALA A 94 -19.29 16.77 12.86
C ALA A 94 -18.42 18.03 12.73
N GLN A 95 -18.12 18.71 13.85
CA GLN A 95 -17.18 19.83 13.88
C GLN A 95 -15.75 19.36 13.60
N THR A 96 -15.24 18.34 14.32
CA THR A 96 -13.90 17.76 14.11
C THR A 96 -13.68 17.33 12.65
N VAL A 97 -14.68 16.68 12.04
CA VAL A 97 -14.61 16.27 10.63
C VAL A 97 -14.51 17.47 9.70
N ARG A 98 -15.29 18.53 9.94
CA ARG A 98 -15.23 19.76 9.13
C ARG A 98 -13.88 20.45 9.24
N ASP A 99 -13.37 20.60 10.46
CA ASP A 99 -12.18 21.42 10.72
C ASP A 99 -10.88 20.72 10.31
N HIS A 100 -10.83 19.39 10.44
CA HIS A 100 -9.61 18.64 10.20
C HIS A 100 -9.72 17.68 9.02
N CYS A 101 -10.73 16.81 8.99
CA CYS A 101 -10.78 15.74 8.00
C CYS A 101 -11.16 16.21 6.60
N SER A 102 -12.10 17.15 6.48
CA SER A 102 -12.62 17.63 5.20
C SER A 102 -11.59 18.40 4.36
N VAL A 103 -10.58 18.96 5.00
CA VAL A 103 -9.46 19.69 4.37
C VAL A 103 -8.17 18.87 4.30
N CYS A 104 -8.20 17.62 4.79
CA CYS A 104 -7.01 16.79 4.87
C CYS A 104 -6.68 16.16 3.50
N PRO A 105 -5.48 16.38 2.95
CA PRO A 105 -5.11 15.90 1.61
C PRO A 105 -4.98 14.37 1.52
N VAL A 106 -4.96 13.69 2.66
CA VAL A 106 -4.78 12.23 2.79
C VAL A 106 -5.96 11.54 3.48
N ARG A 107 -7.15 12.15 3.41
CA ARG A 107 -8.38 11.64 4.02
C ARG A 107 -8.68 10.20 3.62
N ALA A 108 -8.60 9.88 2.32
CA ALA A 108 -8.87 8.54 1.80
C ALA A 108 -7.81 7.52 2.26
N ALA A 109 -6.53 7.91 2.24
CA ALA A 109 -5.44 7.06 2.74
C ALA A 109 -5.59 6.76 4.24
N CYS A 110 -6.01 7.74 5.04
CA CYS A 110 -6.27 7.56 6.46
C CYS A 110 -7.41 6.56 6.71
N ALA A 111 -8.51 6.65 5.95
CA ALA A 111 -9.61 5.70 6.05
C ALA A 111 -9.21 4.27 5.64
N GLU A 112 -8.48 4.12 4.53
CA GLU A 112 -8.01 2.80 4.07
C GLU A 112 -7.03 2.17 5.07
N LEU A 113 -6.07 2.95 5.60
CA LEU A 113 -5.12 2.45 6.59
C LEU A 113 -5.84 1.97 7.85
N ALA A 114 -6.79 2.76 8.35
CA ALA A 114 -7.60 2.40 9.51
C ALA A 114 -8.36 1.08 9.28
N LEU A 115 -8.92 0.87 8.08
CA LEU A 115 -9.60 -0.39 7.74
C LEU A 115 -8.63 -1.58 7.69
N ARG A 116 -7.43 -1.43 7.13
CA ARG A 116 -6.42 -2.51 7.08
C ARG A 116 -5.88 -2.87 8.46
N GLU A 117 -5.73 -1.89 9.34
CA GLU A 117 -5.24 -2.10 10.71
C GLU A 117 -6.37 -2.49 11.68
N GLY A 118 -7.63 -2.49 11.24
CA GLY A 118 -8.80 -2.74 12.08
C GLY A 118 -9.09 -1.63 13.09
N ASP A 119 -8.49 -0.46 12.92
CA ASP A 119 -8.67 0.72 13.77
C ASP A 119 -10.01 1.40 13.47
N THR A 120 -11.05 0.91 14.11
CA THR A 120 -12.41 1.44 13.97
C THR A 120 -12.84 2.32 15.13
N VAL A 121 -11.89 2.68 16.01
CA VAL A 121 -12.15 3.48 17.21
C VAL A 121 -11.93 4.95 16.88
N GLY A 122 -12.93 5.78 17.19
CA GLY A 122 -12.89 7.21 16.87
C GLY A 122 -13.07 7.55 15.39
N ILE A 123 -12.72 8.78 15.03
CA ILE A 123 -12.81 9.31 13.67
C ILE A 123 -11.53 8.95 12.90
N ARG A 124 -11.67 8.35 11.71
CA ARG A 124 -10.56 8.09 10.77
C ARG A 124 -10.97 8.47 9.36
N GLY A 125 -10.15 9.26 8.68
CA GLY A 125 -10.45 9.74 7.33
C GLY A 125 -11.84 10.41 7.19
N GLY A 126 -12.31 11.09 8.25
CA GLY A 126 -13.65 11.69 8.30
C GLY A 126 -14.82 10.72 8.48
N LEU A 127 -14.55 9.42 8.66
CA LEU A 127 -15.56 8.40 8.93
C LEU A 127 -15.76 8.24 10.43
N SER A 128 -17.01 8.01 10.82
CA SER A 128 -17.34 7.67 12.20
C SER A 128 -17.01 6.21 12.54
N PRO A 129 -16.90 5.85 13.84
CA PRO A 129 -16.68 4.47 14.26
C PRO A 129 -17.69 3.50 13.64
N GLU A 130 -18.98 3.88 13.62
CA GLU A 130 -20.06 3.04 13.06
C GLU A 130 -19.92 2.85 11.54
N LYS A 131 -19.42 3.86 10.83
CA LYS A 131 -19.16 3.76 9.39
C LYS A 131 -17.94 2.88 9.11
N LEU A 132 -16.87 3.03 9.89
CA LEU A 132 -15.66 2.20 9.78
C LEU A 132 -15.98 0.73 10.04
N LYS A 133 -16.70 0.41 11.12
CA LYS A 133 -17.14 -0.96 11.43
C LYS A 133 -17.96 -1.58 10.31
N ARG A 134 -18.91 -0.82 9.73
CA ARG A 134 -19.71 -1.31 8.59
C ARG A 134 -18.84 -1.56 7.36
N ARG A 135 -17.94 -0.64 7.02
CA ARG A 135 -17.01 -0.83 5.88
C ARG A 135 -16.08 -2.01 6.09
N LEU A 136 -15.55 -2.19 7.30
CA LEU A 136 -14.67 -3.32 7.62
C LEU A 136 -15.36 -4.67 7.39
N VAL A 137 -16.65 -4.78 7.72
CA VAL A 137 -17.44 -6.00 7.46
C VAL A 137 -17.73 -6.15 5.95
N MET A 138 -18.15 -5.07 5.28
CA MET A 138 -18.52 -5.12 3.86
C MET A 138 -17.33 -5.38 2.92
N GLU A 139 -16.14 -4.90 3.29
CA GLU A 139 -14.93 -4.96 2.45
C GLU A 139 -13.93 -6.01 2.94
N ARG A 140 -14.36 -6.94 3.80
CA ARG A 140 -13.47 -7.88 4.50
C ARG A 140 -12.55 -8.65 3.55
N ASP A 141 -13.12 -9.28 2.52
CA ASP A 141 -12.36 -10.12 1.57
C ASP A 141 -11.32 -9.30 0.80
N ARG A 142 -11.68 -8.08 0.37
CA ARG A 142 -10.77 -7.16 -0.31
C ARG A 142 -9.60 -6.75 0.61
N LEU A 143 -9.91 -6.41 1.86
CA LEU A 143 -8.89 -6.03 2.84
C LEU A 143 -7.96 -7.18 3.17
N ASP A 144 -8.48 -8.40 3.32
CA ASP A 144 -7.69 -9.61 3.55
C ASP A 144 -6.75 -9.89 2.36
N GLN A 145 -7.22 -9.72 1.12
CA GLN A 145 -6.37 -9.80 -0.07
C GLN A 145 -5.26 -8.73 -0.05
N ALA A 146 -5.61 -7.46 0.20
CA ALA A 146 -4.64 -6.37 0.24
C ALA A 146 -3.55 -6.60 1.31
N LEU A 147 -3.94 -7.11 2.48
CA LEU A 147 -3.01 -7.50 3.55
C LEU A 147 -2.11 -8.66 3.15
N ALA A 148 -2.65 -9.69 2.49
CA ALA A 148 -1.86 -10.83 2.00
C ALA A 148 -0.81 -10.38 0.97
N GLU A 149 -1.17 -9.47 0.07
CA GLU A 149 -0.24 -8.90 -0.90
C GLU A 149 0.85 -8.03 -0.23
N ASP A 150 0.49 -7.22 0.77
CA ASP A 150 1.44 -6.44 1.57
C ASP A 150 2.45 -7.37 2.30
N GLN A 151 1.96 -8.45 2.89
CA GLN A 151 2.80 -9.46 3.55
C GLN A 151 3.73 -10.17 2.57
N HIS A 152 3.22 -10.59 1.42
CA HIS A 152 4.01 -11.23 0.38
C HIS A 152 5.13 -10.31 -0.13
N ALA A 153 4.82 -9.03 -0.40
CA ALA A 153 5.82 -8.04 -0.80
C ALA A 153 6.89 -7.83 0.28
N ALA A 154 6.49 -7.77 1.55
CA ALA A 154 7.42 -7.66 2.67
C ALA A 154 8.35 -8.88 2.79
N GLN A 155 7.81 -10.09 2.66
CA GLN A 155 8.60 -11.34 2.68
C GLN A 155 9.61 -11.38 1.53
N GLN A 156 9.21 -11.01 0.31
CA GLN A 156 10.11 -10.93 -0.83
C GLN A 156 11.24 -9.91 -0.61
N GLN A 157 10.93 -8.75 -0.03
CA GLN A 157 11.93 -7.74 0.32
C GLN A 157 12.91 -8.28 1.37
N GLN A 158 12.41 -8.91 2.43
CA GLN A 158 13.24 -9.51 3.48
C GLN A 158 14.16 -10.61 2.92
N ALA A 159 13.64 -11.47 2.04
CA ALA A 159 14.44 -12.52 1.40
C ALA A 159 15.61 -11.93 0.59
N ARG A 160 15.38 -10.83 -0.14
CA ARG A 160 16.44 -10.12 -0.87
C ARG A 160 17.48 -9.52 0.06
N ILE A 161 17.06 -8.83 1.12
CA ILE A 161 17.97 -8.24 2.11
C ILE A 161 18.78 -9.34 2.80
N ALA A 162 18.16 -10.45 3.19
CA ALA A 162 18.82 -11.57 3.82
C ALA A 162 19.87 -12.20 2.88
N ALA A 163 19.54 -12.42 1.61
CA ALA A 163 20.49 -12.93 0.62
C ALA A 163 21.68 -11.98 0.41
N ALA A 164 21.44 -10.67 0.37
CA ALA A 164 22.52 -9.67 0.26
C ALA A 164 23.43 -9.66 1.51
N ARG A 165 22.84 -9.73 2.71
CA ARG A 165 23.59 -9.82 3.97
C ARG A 165 24.43 -11.09 4.05
N GLU A 166 23.91 -12.20 3.54
CA GLU A 166 24.64 -13.47 3.52
C GLU A 166 25.90 -13.39 2.65
N VAL A 167 25.81 -12.77 1.47
CA VAL A 167 26.98 -12.50 0.63
C VAL A 167 28.01 -11.65 1.37
N GLN A 168 27.58 -10.58 2.03
CA GLN A 168 28.48 -9.71 2.82
C GLN A 168 29.14 -10.46 3.98
N ARG A 169 28.37 -11.28 4.70
CA ARG A 169 28.87 -12.09 5.82
C ARG A 169 29.94 -13.07 5.35
N LEU A 170 29.67 -13.81 4.28
CA LEU A 170 30.64 -14.75 3.69
C LEU A 170 31.89 -13.99 3.22
N ALA A 171 31.74 -12.91 2.46
CA ALA A 171 32.88 -12.11 2.00
C ALA A 171 33.75 -11.59 3.16
N GLY A 172 33.13 -11.11 4.24
CA GLY A 172 33.83 -10.59 5.42
C GLY A 172 34.58 -11.67 6.23
N GLN A 173 34.07 -12.90 6.27
CA GLN A 173 34.74 -14.03 6.95
C GLN A 173 36.05 -14.45 6.27
N TYR A 174 36.27 -14.05 5.01
CA TYR A 174 37.37 -14.57 4.19
C TYR A 174 38.41 -13.52 3.79
N LEU A 175 38.53 -12.43 4.55
CA LEU A 175 39.53 -11.38 4.33
C LEU A 175 40.99 -11.79 4.63
N GLY A 176 41.29 -13.08 4.83
CA GLY A 176 42.63 -13.61 5.09
C GLY A 176 43.06 -14.69 4.09
N THR A 177 44.23 -14.52 3.46
CA THR A 177 44.78 -15.46 2.46
C THR A 177 45.47 -16.70 3.07
N SER A 178 45.61 -16.74 4.40
CA SER A 178 46.41 -17.73 5.15
C SER A 178 45.76 -19.10 5.36
N GLY A 179 44.58 -19.37 4.77
CA GLY A 179 43.89 -20.66 4.89
C GLY A 179 44.41 -21.75 3.93
N LYS A 180 44.16 -23.03 4.27
CA LYS A 180 44.41 -24.18 3.38
C LYS A 180 43.69 -23.99 2.04
N ARG A 181 44.31 -24.43 0.93
CA ARG A 181 43.77 -24.29 -0.44
C ARG A 181 42.36 -24.85 -0.58
N GLU A 182 42.09 -26.03 -0.03
CA GLU A 182 40.77 -26.68 -0.06
C GLU A 182 39.69 -25.80 0.55
N LYS A 183 39.96 -25.24 1.74
CA LYS A 183 39.03 -24.33 2.41
C LYS A 183 38.78 -23.06 1.61
N ARG A 184 39.78 -22.53 0.90
CA ARG A 184 39.57 -21.39 0.00
C ARG A 184 38.63 -21.73 -1.16
N LEU A 185 38.75 -22.91 -1.75
CA LEU A 185 37.87 -23.35 -2.84
C LEU A 185 36.43 -23.54 -2.35
N GLU A 186 36.25 -24.16 -1.18
CA GLU A 186 34.94 -24.30 -0.51
C GLU A 186 34.30 -22.92 -0.26
N ASN A 187 35.07 -21.98 0.28
CA ASN A 187 34.58 -20.61 0.54
C ASN A 187 34.20 -19.87 -0.74
N MET A 188 35.00 -19.99 -1.80
CA MET A 188 34.68 -19.40 -3.11
C MET A 188 33.38 -19.96 -3.66
N GLU A 189 33.14 -21.26 -3.50
CA GLU A 189 31.88 -21.89 -3.94
C GLU A 189 30.69 -21.41 -3.12
N ASN A 190 30.82 -21.32 -1.79
CA ASN A 190 29.79 -20.76 -0.92
C ASN A 190 29.42 -19.30 -1.29
N ILE A 191 30.42 -18.47 -1.60
CA ILE A 191 30.17 -17.09 -2.06
C ILE A 191 29.46 -17.09 -3.41
N ARG A 192 29.86 -17.95 -4.36
CA ARG A 192 29.21 -18.05 -5.68
C ARG A 192 27.74 -18.46 -5.53
N GLU A 193 27.46 -19.45 -4.69
CA GLU A 193 26.10 -19.92 -4.40
C GLU A 193 25.24 -18.79 -3.83
N ALA A 194 25.73 -18.12 -2.78
CA ALA A 194 25.01 -17.02 -2.14
C ALA A 194 24.77 -15.86 -3.11
N THR A 195 25.75 -15.57 -3.97
CA THR A 195 25.65 -14.55 -5.02
C THR A 195 24.58 -14.91 -6.05
N ARG A 196 24.57 -16.16 -6.54
CA ARG A 196 23.56 -16.66 -7.49
C ARG A 196 22.15 -16.54 -6.89
N ARG A 197 21.97 -16.98 -5.64
CA ARG A 197 20.67 -16.86 -4.95
C ARG A 197 20.21 -15.41 -4.81
N ARG A 198 21.11 -14.48 -4.46
CA ARG A 198 20.79 -13.04 -4.42
C ARG A 198 20.34 -12.55 -5.79
N ASP A 199 21.06 -12.91 -6.84
CA ASP A 199 20.80 -12.44 -8.20
C ASP A 199 19.49 -13.00 -8.76
N GLU A 200 19.14 -14.25 -8.46
CA GLU A 200 17.84 -14.84 -8.79
C GLU A 200 16.69 -14.04 -8.15
N LEU A 201 16.80 -13.68 -6.87
CA LEU A 201 15.77 -12.89 -6.18
C LEU A 201 15.68 -11.46 -6.72
N VAL A 202 16.82 -10.83 -7.06
CA VAL A 202 16.84 -9.50 -7.68
C VAL A 202 16.24 -9.56 -9.09
N ALA A 203 16.56 -10.58 -9.88
CA ALA A 203 16.01 -10.77 -11.22
C ALA A 203 14.50 -11.04 -11.17
N ALA A 204 14.02 -11.84 -10.21
CA ALA A 204 12.59 -12.05 -9.99
C ALA A 204 11.87 -10.74 -9.68
N HIS A 205 12.42 -9.92 -8.78
CA HIS A 205 11.86 -8.61 -8.46
C HIS A 205 11.84 -7.65 -9.66
N ARG A 206 12.93 -7.61 -10.45
CA ARG A 206 12.99 -6.79 -11.66
C ARG A 206 11.88 -7.17 -12.64
N ARG A 207 11.70 -8.48 -12.89
CA ARG A 207 10.60 -8.97 -13.74
C ARG A 207 9.23 -8.56 -13.22
N SER A 208 8.98 -8.71 -11.91
CA SER A 208 7.68 -8.29 -11.33
C SER A 208 7.46 -6.79 -11.38
N ALA A 209 8.53 -5.98 -11.38
CA ALA A 209 8.47 -4.53 -11.52
C ALA A 209 8.38 -4.07 -12.98
N GLY A 210 8.32 -4.99 -13.96
CA GLY A 210 8.28 -4.66 -15.38
C GLY A 210 9.64 -4.31 -15.99
N TRP A 211 10.75 -4.53 -15.27
CA TRP A 211 12.09 -4.31 -15.80
C TRP A 211 12.51 -5.54 -16.62
N THR A 212 12.48 -5.41 -17.95
CA THR A 212 13.06 -6.41 -18.85
C THR A 212 14.56 -6.16 -19.02
N VAL A 213 15.32 -7.22 -19.32
CA VAL A 213 16.74 -7.10 -19.69
C VAL A 213 16.79 -6.25 -20.96
N ALA A 214 17.65 -5.23 -20.99
CA ALA A 214 17.91 -4.47 -22.21
C ALA A 214 18.35 -5.45 -23.31
N ALA A 215 17.67 -5.38 -24.46
CA ALA A 215 17.96 -6.21 -25.63
C ALA A 215 19.34 -5.88 -26.22
#